data_AF-A0A1V1P021-F1
#
_entry.id   AF-A0A1V1P021-F1
#
_cell.length_a   1.000
_cell.length_b   1.000
_cell.length_c   1.000
_cell.angle_alpha   90.00
_cell.angle_beta   90.00
_cell.angle_gamma   90.00
#
_symmetry.space_group_name_H-M   'P 1'
#
loop_
_entity.id
_entity.type
_entity.pdbx_description
1 polymer ?
#
loop_
_entity_poly.entity_id
_entity_poly.type
_entity_poly.pdbx_seq_one_letter_code
_entity_poly.pdbx_strand_id
1 'polypeptide(L)'
;MEKDLKGLNVGVYGPSNTSQSLLKIKTIIKDMRVDFSPDSSTCFQKLSRGEVDAVYSNKAVGQCLINRYNIKNIRYAGRDKSLEYYLGFNQKYTNKTLVDKFNTSFEKFHKAGVIKEILSMYGMSPAEIK
;
A
#
# COMPACT_ATOMS: atom_id res chain seq x y z
N MET A 1 0.41 -18.02 4.99
CA MET A 1 0.39 -17.29 3.71
C MET A 1 0.42 -18.22 2.52
N GLU A 2 1.44 -19.08 2.35
CA GLU A 2 1.56 -19.90 1.13
C GLU A 2 0.39 -20.86 0.88
N LYS A 3 -0.08 -21.56 1.92
CA LYS A 3 -1.26 -22.42 1.83
C LYS A 3 -2.55 -21.64 1.59
N ASP A 4 -2.62 -20.40 2.10
CA ASP A 4 -3.84 -19.59 2.10
C ASP A 4 -4.12 -18.94 0.74
N LEU A 5 -3.12 -18.83 -0.13
CA LEU A 5 -3.24 -18.23 -1.47
C LEU A 5 -3.28 -19.27 -2.61
N LYS A 6 -3.09 -20.55 -2.28
CA LYS A 6 -3.10 -21.62 -3.28
C LYS A 6 -4.49 -21.76 -3.89
N GLY A 7 -4.57 -21.79 -5.22
CA GLY A 7 -5.81 -21.91 -5.98
C GLY A 7 -6.59 -20.60 -6.12
N LEU A 8 -6.19 -19.52 -5.44
CA LEU A 8 -6.90 -18.25 -5.46
C LEU A 8 -6.60 -17.42 -6.70
N ASN A 9 -7.59 -16.64 -7.14
CA ASN A 9 -7.46 -15.53 -8.06
C ASN A 9 -7.24 -14.22 -7.29
N VAL A 10 -6.04 -13.66 -7.38
CA VAL A 10 -5.64 -12.48 -6.61
C VAL A 10 -5.60 -11.23 -7.49
N GLY A 11 -6.43 -10.25 -7.18
CA GLY A 11 -6.46 -8.94 -7.83
C GLY A 11 -5.30 -8.04 -7.42
N VAL A 12 -4.72 -7.32 -8.36
CA VAL A 12 -3.68 -6.31 -8.11
C VAL A 12 -3.72 -5.15 -9.11
N TYR A 13 -3.44 -3.95 -8.63
CA TYR A 13 -3.23 -2.79 -9.51
C TYR A 13 -1.89 -2.91 -10.24
N GLY A 14 -1.91 -2.89 -11.57
CA GLY A 14 -0.69 -2.93 -12.39
C GLY A 14 -0.71 -1.94 -13.56
N PRO A 15 0.48 -1.46 -14.01
CA PRO A 15 1.83 -1.83 -13.55
C PRO A 15 2.25 -1.06 -12.28
N SER A 16 2.63 -1.78 -11.20
CA SER A 16 3.09 -1.15 -9.94
C SER A 16 4.13 -2.00 -9.20
N ASN A 17 4.86 -1.40 -8.24
CA ASN A 17 5.74 -2.16 -7.34
C ASN A 17 5.00 -3.27 -6.58
N THR A 18 3.71 -3.05 -6.32
CA THR A 18 2.81 -4.00 -5.66
C THR A 18 2.56 -5.21 -6.57
N SER A 19 2.26 -4.99 -7.85
CA SER A 19 2.06 -6.09 -8.80
C SER A 19 3.36 -6.88 -9.03
N GLN A 20 4.51 -6.19 -9.10
CA GLN A 20 5.81 -6.86 -9.19
C GLN A 20 6.11 -7.72 -7.94
N SER A 21 5.72 -7.26 -6.75
CA SER A 21 5.87 -8.05 -5.52
C SER A 21 4.97 -9.30 -5.54
N LEU A 22 3.71 -9.18 -5.98
CA LEU A 22 2.81 -10.33 -6.11
C LEU A 22 3.31 -11.35 -7.13
N LEU A 23 3.88 -10.90 -8.25
CA LEU A 23 4.48 -11.79 -9.24
C LEU A 23 5.66 -12.60 -8.68
N LYS A 24 6.45 -12.04 -7.76
CA LYS A 24 7.49 -12.79 -7.03
C LYS A 24 6.87 -13.85 -6.10
N ILE A 25 5.76 -13.57 -5.44
CA ILE A 25 5.04 -14.58 -4.63
C ILE A 25 4.51 -15.70 -5.52
N LYS A 26 3.98 -15.37 -6.71
CA LYS A 26 3.49 -16.34 -7.71
C LYS A 26 4.58 -17.32 -8.17
N THR A 27 5.85 -16.93 -8.18
CA THR A 27 6.91 -17.87 -8.56
C THR A 27 7.07 -19.00 -7.55
N ILE A 28 6.69 -18.77 -6.29
CA ILE A 28 6.69 -19.74 -5.20
C ILE A 28 5.36 -20.51 -5.18
N ILE A 29 4.23 -19.79 -5.22
CA ILE A 29 2.88 -20.37 -5.21
C ILE A 29 2.36 -20.48 -6.65
N LYS A 30 2.76 -21.55 -7.35
CA LYS A 30 2.46 -21.73 -8.79
C LYS A 30 0.96 -21.76 -9.12
N ASP A 31 0.17 -22.28 -8.20
CA ASP A 31 -1.28 -22.47 -8.34
C ASP A 31 -2.09 -21.21 -7.96
N MET A 32 -1.46 -20.04 -7.88
CA MET A 32 -2.13 -18.75 -7.68
C MET A 32 -2.33 -18.05 -9.03
N ARG A 33 -3.53 -17.53 -9.30
CA ARG A 33 -3.83 -16.69 -10.46
C ARG A 33 -3.72 -15.21 -10.09
N VAL A 34 -3.40 -14.36 -11.07
CA VAL A 34 -3.24 -12.92 -10.85
C VAL A 34 -4.15 -12.19 -11.84
N ASP A 35 -5.08 -11.41 -11.30
CA ASP A 35 -5.94 -10.50 -12.05
C ASP A 35 -5.36 -9.08 -11.97
N PHE A 36 -4.99 -8.54 -13.12
CA PHE A 36 -4.52 -7.16 -13.21
C PHE A 36 -5.68 -6.22 -13.45
N SER A 37 -5.74 -5.15 -12.66
CA SER A 37 -6.68 -4.04 -12.87
C SER A 37 -5.92 -2.74 -13.16
N PRO A 38 -6.54 -1.81 -13.90
CA PRO A 38 -5.91 -0.53 -14.29
C PRO A 38 -5.77 0.45 -13.13
N ASP A 39 -6.46 0.21 -12.01
CA ASP A 39 -6.40 1.02 -10.81
C ASP A 39 -6.77 0.19 -9.56
N SER A 40 -6.50 0.75 -8.38
CA SER A 40 -6.78 0.05 -7.12
C SER A 40 -8.28 -0.03 -6.81
N SER A 41 -9.10 0.96 -7.19
CA SER A 41 -10.54 0.92 -6.89
C SER A 41 -11.25 -0.22 -7.63
N THR A 42 -10.87 -0.47 -8.88
CA THR A 42 -11.36 -1.60 -9.66
C THR A 42 -11.05 -2.93 -8.97
N CYS A 43 -9.85 -3.14 -8.42
CA CYS A 43 -9.53 -4.36 -7.66
C CYS A 43 -10.48 -4.57 -6.48
N PHE A 44 -10.73 -3.54 -5.69
CA PHE A 44 -11.57 -3.63 -4.49
C PHE A 44 -13.05 -3.83 -4.84
N GLN A 45 -13.52 -3.27 -5.96
CA GLN A 45 -14.87 -3.54 -6.48
C GLN A 45 -15.01 -4.99 -6.96
N LYS A 46 -14.04 -5.51 -7.71
CA LYS A 46 -14.01 -6.93 -8.12
C LYS A 46 -14.07 -7.87 -6.92
N LEU A 47 -13.28 -7.58 -5.87
CA LEU A 47 -13.30 -8.35 -4.63
C LEU A 47 -14.66 -8.29 -3.94
N SER A 48 -15.26 -7.11 -3.85
CA SER A 48 -16.60 -6.92 -3.28
C SER A 48 -17.68 -7.72 -4.04
N ARG A 49 -17.52 -7.91 -5.35
CA ARG A 49 -18.44 -8.70 -6.19
C ARG A 49 -18.09 -10.19 -6.26
N GLY A 50 -16.99 -10.63 -5.64
CA GLY A 50 -16.52 -12.02 -5.68
C GLY A 50 -15.90 -12.45 -7.02
N GLU A 51 -15.48 -11.50 -7.86
CA GLU A 51 -14.78 -11.81 -9.14
C GLU A 51 -13.32 -12.22 -8.91
N VAL A 52 -12.74 -11.81 -7.78
CA VAL A 52 -11.43 -12.22 -7.28
C VAL A 52 -11.58 -12.67 -5.83
N ASP A 53 -10.74 -13.60 -5.39
CA ASP A 53 -10.81 -14.17 -4.04
C ASP A 53 -10.07 -13.30 -3.01
N ALA A 54 -9.07 -12.56 -3.47
CA ALA A 54 -8.27 -11.65 -2.64
C ALA A 54 -7.73 -10.47 -3.46
N VAL A 55 -7.32 -9.41 -2.77
CA VAL A 55 -6.59 -8.29 -3.36
C VAL A 55 -5.27 -8.09 -2.62
N TYR A 56 -4.18 -8.01 -3.37
CA TYR A 56 -2.85 -7.69 -2.83
C TYR A 56 -2.57 -6.20 -3.03
N SER A 57 -2.56 -5.43 -1.94
CA SER A 57 -2.43 -3.96 -1.98
C SER A 57 -1.66 -3.40 -0.78
N ASN A 58 -1.32 -2.12 -0.87
CA ASN A 58 -0.97 -1.34 0.32
C ASN A 58 -2.15 -1.32 1.29
N LYS A 59 -1.90 -1.58 2.59
CA LYS A 59 -2.94 -1.65 3.62
C LYS A 59 -3.73 -0.33 3.74
N ALA A 60 -3.03 0.79 3.89
CA ALA A 60 -3.67 2.10 4.08
C ALA A 60 -4.51 2.50 2.86
N VAL A 61 -4.01 2.24 1.65
CA VAL A 61 -4.75 2.46 0.40
C VAL A 61 -6.01 1.62 0.38
N GLY A 62 -5.91 0.31 0.65
CA GLY A 62 -7.06 -0.58 0.67
C GLY A 62 -8.11 -0.16 1.69
N GLN A 63 -7.70 0.23 2.89
CA GLN A 63 -8.60 0.69 3.94
C GLN A 63 -9.29 2.01 3.58
N CYS A 64 -8.56 2.95 2.95
CA CYS A 64 -9.14 4.17 2.41
C CYS A 64 -10.20 3.88 1.34
N LEU A 65 -9.94 2.95 0.41
CA LEU A 65 -10.89 2.58 -0.64
C LEU A 65 -12.13 1.87 -0.08
N ILE A 66 -11.95 0.95 0.88
CA ILE A 66 -13.05 0.29 1.61
C ILE A 66 -13.98 1.35 2.23
N ASN A 67 -13.40 2.32 2.93
CA ASN A 67 -14.16 3.38 3.59
C ASN A 67 -14.84 4.31 2.56
N ARG A 68 -14.10 4.77 1.55
CA ARG A 68 -14.58 5.69 0.51
C ARG A 68 -15.75 5.12 -0.29
N TYR A 69 -15.71 3.83 -0.62
CA TYR A 69 -16.76 3.15 -1.38
C TYR A 69 -17.77 2.41 -0.49
N ASN A 70 -17.70 2.61 0.83
CA ASN A 70 -18.59 2.01 1.81
C ASN A 70 -18.72 0.47 1.67
N ILE A 71 -17.63 -0.21 1.31
CA ILE A 71 -17.63 -1.66 1.12
C ILE A 71 -17.68 -2.35 2.48
N LYS A 72 -18.64 -3.26 2.69
CA LYS A 72 -18.89 -3.89 4.01
C LYS A 72 -18.55 -5.38 4.08
N ASN A 73 -18.41 -6.03 2.93
CA ASN A 73 -18.25 -7.48 2.81
C ASN A 73 -16.79 -7.92 2.59
N ILE A 74 -15.82 -7.04 2.80
CA ILE A 74 -14.39 -7.35 2.68
C ILE A 74 -13.65 -6.90 3.93
N ARG A 75 -12.57 -7.61 4.25
CA ARG A 75 -11.75 -7.35 5.44
C ARG A 75 -10.27 -7.48 5.13
N TYR A 76 -9.44 -6.88 5.99
CA TYR A 76 -8.01 -7.14 5.97
C TYR A 76 -7.72 -8.61 6.33
N ALA A 77 -6.92 -9.28 5.51
CA ALA A 77 -6.65 -10.73 5.65
C ALA A 77 -5.23 -11.05 6.14
N GLY A 78 -4.24 -10.20 5.90
CA GLY A 78 -2.86 -10.45 6.31
C GLY A 78 -1.84 -9.50 5.72
N ARG A 79 -0.57 -9.67 6.14
CA ARG A 79 0.59 -8.89 5.67
C ARG A 79 1.63 -9.83 5.09
N ASP A 80 2.18 -9.49 3.93
CA ASP A 80 3.38 -10.10 3.37
C ASP A 80 4.65 -9.41 3.92
N LYS A 81 4.72 -8.07 3.82
CA LYS A 81 5.85 -7.27 4.32
C LYS A 81 5.41 -5.92 4.88
N SER A 82 6.27 -5.32 5.70
CA SER A 82 6.17 -3.92 6.11
C SER A 82 6.78 -3.01 5.04
N LEU A 83 6.25 -1.79 4.91
CA LEU A 83 6.71 -0.79 3.96
C LEU A 83 7.00 0.52 4.69
N GLU A 84 8.16 1.10 4.41
CA GLU A 84 8.51 2.48 4.77
C GLU A 84 8.35 3.34 3.51
N TYR A 85 7.65 4.47 3.63
CA TYR A 85 7.49 5.43 2.54
C TYR A 85 8.48 6.58 2.71
N TYR A 86 9.08 6.99 1.60
CA TYR A 86 10.05 8.08 1.57
C TYR A 86 9.65 9.12 0.52
N LEU A 87 10.10 10.36 0.74
CA LEU A 87 10.07 11.39 -0.27
C LEU A 87 11.37 11.35 -1.06
N GLY A 88 11.23 11.14 -2.37
CA GLY A 88 12.36 11.11 -3.30
C GLY A 88 12.67 12.50 -3.83
N PHE A 89 13.94 12.90 -3.74
CA PHE A 89 14.46 14.12 -4.36
C PHE A 89 15.30 13.76 -5.59
N ASN A 90 15.16 14.50 -6.69
CA ASN A 90 15.96 14.26 -7.88
C ASN A 90 17.41 14.72 -7.62
N GLN A 91 18.36 13.80 -7.64
CA GLN A 91 19.77 14.07 -7.33
C GLN A 91 20.40 15.13 -8.24
N LYS A 92 20.02 15.18 -9.52
CA LYS A 92 20.57 16.13 -10.50
C LYS A 92 20.08 17.56 -10.29
N TYR A 93 18.84 17.71 -9.81
CA TYR A 93 18.17 19.01 -9.77
C TYR A 93 17.89 19.51 -8.35
N THR A 94 18.18 18.72 -7.32
CA THR A 94 17.93 19.08 -5.92
C THR A 94 19.25 19.25 -5.19
N ASN A 95 19.57 20.47 -4.78
CA ASN A 95 20.72 20.72 -3.91
C ASN A 95 20.49 20.08 -2.53
N LYS A 96 21.52 19.43 -1.98
CA LYS A 96 21.56 18.91 -0.61
C LYS A 96 21.06 19.92 0.44
N THR A 97 21.39 21.20 0.33
CA THR A 97 20.91 22.23 1.28
C THR A 97 19.39 22.29 1.36
N LEU A 98 18.68 22.08 0.25
CA LEU A 98 17.21 22.04 0.24
C LEU A 98 16.70 20.77 0.92
N VAL A 99 17.33 19.62 0.64
CA VAL A 99 16.98 18.33 1.27
C VAL A 99 17.18 18.41 2.78
N ASP A 100 18.28 18.99 3.25
CA ASP A 100 18.58 19.13 4.68
C ASP A 100 17.58 20.06 5.38
N LYS A 101 17.18 21.17 4.73
CA LYS A 101 16.12 22.05 5.23
C LYS A 101 14.76 21.34 5.30
N PHE A 102 14.45 20.53 4.29
CA PHE A 102 13.22 19.72 4.28
C PHE A 102 13.22 18.73 5.44
N ASN A 103 14.27 17.93 5.58
CA ASN A 103 14.39 16.91 6.64
C ASN A 103 14.30 17.55 8.03
N THR A 104 15.05 18.64 8.26
CA THR A 104 15.01 19.39 9.53
C THR A 104 13.60 19.89 9.86
N SER A 105 12.85 20.37 8.85
CA SER A 105 11.48 20.86 9.03
C SER A 105 10.51 19.71 9.29
N PHE A 106 10.66 18.61 8.57
CA PHE A 106 9.85 17.40 8.76
C PHE A 106 10.02 16.82 10.17
N GLU A 107 11.26 16.74 10.68
CA GLU A 107 11.56 16.32 12.05
C GLU A 107 10.90 17.23 13.09
N LYS A 108 10.95 18.56 12.89
CA LYS A 108 10.27 19.51 13.78
C LYS A 108 8.77 19.26 13.83
N PHE A 109 8.13 19.06 12.68
CA PHE A 109 6.69 18.76 12.61
C PHE A 109 6.32 17.41 13.19
N HIS A 110 7.19 16.41 13.06
CA HIS A 110 6.99 15.10 13.68
C HIS A 110 7.04 15.20 15.21
N LYS A 111 8.10 15.83 15.75
CA LYS A 111 8.27 16.06 17.20
C LYS A 111 7.14 16.91 17.79
N ALA A 112 6.64 17.89 17.02
CA ALA A 112 5.51 18.72 17.43
C ALA A 112 4.14 18.02 17.33
N GLY A 113 4.07 16.78 16.83
CA GLY A 113 2.82 16.02 16.71
C GLY A 113 1.95 16.37 15.48
N VAL A 114 2.36 17.34 14.66
CA VAL A 114 1.62 17.77 13.46
C VAL A 114 1.45 16.61 12.47
N ILE A 115 2.50 15.81 12.27
CA ILE A 115 2.43 14.65 11.37
C ILE A 115 1.44 13.60 11.90
N LYS A 116 1.40 13.40 13.23
CA LYS A 116 0.46 12.47 13.87
C LYS A 116 -0.98 12.93 13.69
N GLU A 117 -1.24 14.23 13.88
CA GLU A 117 -2.56 14.83 13.68
C GLU A 117 -3.05 14.60 12.25
N ILE A 118 -2.23 14.92 11.24
CA ILE A 118 -2.57 14.72 9.83
C ILE A 118 -2.88 13.25 9.54
N LEU A 119 -2.02 12.33 10.00
CA LEU A 119 -2.19 10.89 9.72
C LEU A 119 -3.39 10.28 10.44
N SER A 120 -3.75 10.80 11.62
CA SER A 120 -4.89 10.29 12.39
C SER A 120 -6.22 10.45 11.64
N MET A 121 -6.36 11.50 10.82
CA MET A 121 -7.52 11.71 9.95
C MET A 121 -7.72 10.57 8.93
N TYR A 122 -6.64 9.83 8.62
CA TYR A 122 -6.65 8.70 7.70
C TYR A 122 -6.54 7.35 8.42
N GLY A 123 -6.62 7.32 9.75
CA GLY A 123 -6.43 6.11 10.55
C GLY A 123 -5.01 5.54 10.46
N MET A 124 -4.01 6.41 10.25
CA MET A 124 -2.61 6.05 10.12
C MET A 124 -1.79 6.54 11.32
N SER A 125 -0.62 5.93 11.52
CA SER A 125 0.35 6.33 12.54
C SER A 125 1.65 6.81 11.88
N PRO A 126 2.35 7.79 12.48
CA PRO A 126 3.65 8.23 11.98
C PRO A 126 4.68 7.10 12.06
N ALA A 127 5.61 7.10 11.10
CA ALA A 127 6.79 6.24 11.16
C ALA A 127 7.78 6.76 12.22
N GLU A 128 8.65 5.88 12.70
CA GLU A 128 9.78 6.29 13.54
C GLU A 128 10.80 7.06 12.69
N ILE A 129 11.31 8.17 13.23
CA ILE A 129 12.41 8.90 12.62
C ILE A 129 13.71 8.22 13.03
N LYS A 130 14.54 7.86 12.04
CA LYS A 130 15.87 7.28 12.21
C LYS A 130 16.94 8.36 12.19
#